data_AF-A0AAX2GYG6-F1
#
_entry.id   AF-A0AAX2GYG6-F1
#
_cell.length_a   1.000
_cell.length_b   1.000
_cell.length_c   1.000
_cell.angle_alpha   90.00
_cell.angle_beta   90.00
_cell.angle_gamma   90.00
#
_symmetry.space_group_name_H-M   'P 1'
#
loop_
_entity.id
_entity.type
_entity.pdbx_description
1 polymer ?
#
loop_
_entity_poly.entity_id
_entity_poly.type
_entity_poly.pdbx_seq_one_letter_code
_entity_poly.pdbx_strand_id
1 'polypeptide(L)' 'MNYIKLNDGNRIPAVGFGVPFIPEGKETYEATLTALRAGYRHIDTAAGFFNEASVGKAVRDSGIPREEIFVTSKI' A
#
# COMPACT_ATOMS: atom_id res chain seq x y z
N MET A 1 11.85 -8.77 -5.85
CA MET A 1 10.38 -8.63 -5.96
C MET A 1 9.98 -9.04 -7.37
N ASN A 2 9.03 -9.96 -7.52
CA ASN A 2 8.50 -10.33 -8.85
C ASN A 2 7.42 -9.33 -9.28
N TYR A 3 7.42 -8.96 -10.56
CA TYR A 3 6.45 -8.02 -11.14
C TYR A 3 5.67 -8.69 -12.27
N ILE A 4 4.38 -8.40 -12.35
CA ILE A 4 3.49 -8.82 -13.42
C ILE A 4 3.28 -7.63 -14.36
N LYS A 5 3.40 -7.84 -15.67
CA LYS A 5 3.07 -6.84 -16.68
C LYS A 5 1.57 -6.89 -16.96
N LEU A 6 0.90 -5.76 -16.79
CA LEU A 6 -0.52 -5.59 -17.08
C LEU A 6 -0.73 -5.38 -18.60
N ASN A 7 -1.99 -5.47 -19.05
CA ASN A 7 -2.34 -5.36 -20.47
C ASN A 7 -2.11 -3.96 -21.06
N ASP A 8 -2.02 -2.94 -20.22
CA ASP A 8 -1.69 -1.54 -20.55
C ASP A 8 -0.16 -1.28 -20.56
N GLY A 9 0.65 -2.30 -20.29
CA GLY A 9 2.11 -2.21 -20.25
C GLY A 9 2.68 -1.80 -18.89
N ASN A 10 1.85 -1.38 -17.93
CA ASN A 10 2.29 -1.07 -16.57
C ASN A 10 2.75 -2.34 -15.84
N ARG A 11 3.49 -2.16 -14.74
CA ARG A 11 4.00 -3.26 -13.92
C ARG A 11 3.46 -3.14 -12.50
N ILE A 12 2.99 -4.25 -11.95
CA ILE A 12 2.50 -4.35 -10.57
C ILE A 12 3.31 -5.41 -9.80
N PRO A 13 3.68 -5.18 -8.53
CA PRO A 13 4.27 -6.24 -7.71
C PRO A 13 3.30 -7.41 -7.55
N ALA A 14 3.80 -8.63 -7.77
CA ALA A 14 3.00 -9.87 -7.74
C ALA A 14 2.42 -10.18 -6.36
N VAL A 15 2.99 -9.61 -5.29
CA VAL A 15 2.55 -9.75 -3.91
C VAL A 15 2.28 -8.37 -3.34
N GLY A 16 1.10 -8.20 -2.74
CA GLY A 16 0.66 -6.96 -2.09
C GLY A 16 0.23 -7.18 -0.65
N PHE A 17 0.22 -6.09 0.12
CA PHE A 17 -0.25 -6.05 1.51
C PHE A 17 -1.58 -5.32 1.57
N GLY A 18 -2.62 -5.99 2.05
CA GLY A 18 -3.95 -5.42 2.23
C GLY A 18 -4.20 -4.97 3.67
N VAL A 19 -5.00 -3.92 3.84
CA VAL A 19 -5.43 -3.40 5.15
C VAL A 19 -6.95 -3.45 5.40
N PRO A 20 -7.68 -4.52 4.99
CA PRO A 20 -9.10 -4.59 5.30
C PRO A 20 -9.31 -4.75 6.81
N PHE A 21 -10.40 -4.16 7.34
CA PHE A 21 -10.82 -4.28 8.74
C PHE A 21 -9.83 -3.76 9.79
N ILE A 22 -8.77 -3.05 9.39
CA ILE A 22 -7.90 -2.32 10.31
C ILE A 22 -8.49 -0.90 10.47
N PRO A 23 -8.83 -0.45 11.69
CA PRO A 23 -9.35 0.90 11.90
C PRO A 23 -8.40 1.99 11.40
N GLU A 24 -8.95 3.15 11.09
CA GLU A 24 -8.14 4.35 10.87
C GLU A 24 -7.29 4.67 12.10
N GLY A 25 -6.09 5.22 11.88
CA GLY A 25 -5.22 5.71 12.92
C GLY A 25 -3.92 4.92 13.01
N LYS A 26 -3.49 4.68 14.25
CA LYS A 26 -2.17 4.16 14.55
C LYS A 26 -1.96 2.75 13.98
N GLU A 27 -2.97 1.90 14.07
CA GLU A 27 -2.91 0.49 13.67
C GLU A 27 -2.69 0.36 12.16
N THR A 28 -3.49 1.05 11.34
CA THR A 28 -3.31 1.04 9.88
C THR A 28 -1.97 1.66 9.48
N TYR A 29 -1.57 2.75 10.14
CA TYR A 29 -0.29 3.41 9.88
C TYR A 29 0.89 2.46 10.18
N GLU A 30 0.93 1.85 11.36
CA GLU A 30 2.02 0.96 11.77
C GLU A 30 2.07 -0.32 10.93
N ALA A 31 0.90 -0.91 10.63
CA ALA A 31 0.82 -2.09 9.77
C ALA A 31 1.37 -1.79 8.36
N THR A 32 0.94 -0.68 7.76
CA THR A 32 1.41 -0.25 6.43
C THR A 32 2.90 0.05 6.43
N LEU A 33 3.39 0.82 7.42
CA LEU A 33 4.80 1.17 7.52
C LEU A 33 5.69 -0.06 7.76
N THR A 34 5.21 -1.01 8.56
CA THR A 34 5.90 -2.29 8.80
C THR A 34 5.98 -3.11 7.52
N ALA A 35 4.90 -3.20 6.75
CA ALA A 35 4.91 -3.89 5.46
C ALA A 35 5.92 -3.25 4.48
N LEU A 36 5.93 -1.92 4.38
CA LEU A 36 6.89 -1.19 3.54
C LEU A 36 8.36 -1.45 3.97
N ARG A 37 8.63 -1.45 5.28
CA ARG A 37 9.95 -1.80 5.85
C ARG A 37 10.35 -3.26 5.62
N ALA A 38 9.38 -4.17 5.62
CA ALA A 38 9.59 -5.58 5.30
C ALA A 38 9.82 -5.84 3.79
N GLY A 39 9.74 -4.80 2.95
CA GLY A 39 10.03 -4.89 1.52
C GLY A 39 8.80 -4.93 0.63
N TYR A 40 7.58 -4.81 1.17
CA TYR A 40 6.39 -4.66 0.33
C TYR A 40 6.47 -3.36 -0.47
N ARG A 41 5.98 -3.43 -1.72
CA ARG A 41 5.89 -2.30 -2.64
C ARG A 41 4.50 -2.17 -3.27
N HIS A 42 3.57 -3.04 -2.90
CA HIS A 42 2.18 -2.98 -3.33
C HIS A 42 1.29 -2.94 -2.09
N ILE A 43 0.55 -1.85 -1.91
CA ILE A 43 -0.33 -1.58 -0.77
C ILE A 43 -1.77 -1.47 -1.29
N ASP A 44 -2.67 -2.26 -0.71
CA ASP A 44 -4.07 -2.34 -1.09
C ASP A 44 -4.99 -1.84 0.03
N THR A 45 -5.80 -0.83 -0.27
CA THR A 45 -6.84 -0.27 0.60
C THR A 45 -8.13 -0.06 -0.19
N ALA A 46 -9.15 0.57 0.40
CA ALA A 46 -10.42 0.93 -0.22
C ALA A 46 -11.07 2.09 0.55
N ALA A 47 -11.88 2.91 -0.14
CA ALA A 47 -12.64 3.97 0.51
C ALA A 47 -13.57 3.43 1.61
N GLY A 48 -14.20 2.26 1.37
CA GLY A 48 -15.06 1.58 2.35
C GLY A 48 -14.34 1.05 3.59
N PHE A 49 -13.00 1.08 3.64
CA PHE A 49 -12.24 0.74 4.85
C PHE A 49 -12.00 1.96 5.75
N PHE A 50 -12.26 3.17 5.25
CA PHE A 50 -12.13 4.43 5.98
C PHE A 50 -10.73 4.66 6.58
N ASN A 51 -9.68 4.06 6.02
CA ASN A 51 -8.33 4.09 6.59
C ASN A 51 -7.24 4.61 5.62
N GLU A 52 -7.65 5.14 4.45
CA GLU A 52 -6.74 5.61 3.40
C GLU A 52 -5.81 6.74 3.85
N ALA A 53 -6.27 7.62 4.75
CA ALA A 53 -5.43 8.71 5.27
C ALA A 53 -4.24 8.16 6.07
N SER A 54 -4.44 7.07 6.80
CA SER A 54 -3.39 6.40 7.57
C SER A 54 -2.41 5.65 6.66
N VAL A 55 -2.91 5.00 5.60
CA VAL A 55 -2.09 4.42 4.53
C VAL A 55 -1.22 5.51 3.87
N GLY A 56 -1.84 6.61 3.45
CA GLY A 56 -1.14 7.73 2.81
C GLY A 56 -0.08 8.36 3.70
N LYS A 57 -0.34 8.46 5.01
CA LYS A 57 0.67 8.92 5.98
C LYS A 57 1.84 7.93 6.07
N ALA A 58 1.59 6.63 6.17
CA ALA A 58 2.64 5.62 6.23
C ALA A 58 3.49 5.59 4.95
N VAL A 59 2.87 5.74 3.77
CA VAL A 59 3.58 5.86 2.49
C VAL A 59 4.51 7.07 2.48
N ARG A 60 4.03 8.25 2.89
CA ARG A 60 4.86 9.48 2.97
C ARG A 60 6.02 9.34 3.95
N ASP A 61 5.76 8.78 5.12
CA ASP A 61 6.75 8.69 6.21
C ASP A 61 7.70 7.50 6.04
N SER A 62 7.47 6.62 5.04
CA SER A 62 8.31 5.45 4.79
C SER A 62 9.72 5.78 4.32
N GLY A 63 9.92 6.97 3.75
CA GLY A 63 11.19 7.37 3.12
C GLY A 63 11.51 6.66 1.80
N ILE A 64 10.59 5.81 1.30
CA ILE A 64 10.73 5.13 0.01
C ILE A 64 10.28 6.09 -1.11
N PRO A 65 11.02 6.21 -2.23
CA PRO A 65 10.60 7.01 -3.38
C PRO A 65 9.18 6.63 -3.83
N ARG A 66 8.34 7.63 -4.12
CA ARG A 66 6.92 7.40 -4.40
C ARG A 66 6.73 6.48 -5.60
N GLU A 67 7.56 6.59 -6.62
CA GLU A 67 7.57 5.79 -7.84
C GLU A 67 7.85 4.29 -7.59
N GLU A 68 8.41 3.93 -6.43
CA GLU A 68 8.64 2.53 -6.07
C GLU A 68 7.40 1.89 -5.42
N ILE A 69 6.40 2.67 -4.98
CA ILE A 69 5.23 2.15 -4.27
C ILE A 69 4.01 2.12 -5.21
N PHE A 70 3.45 0.94 -5.42
CA PHE A 70 2.15 0.73 -6.04
C PHE A 70 1.05 0.82 -4.98
N VAL A 71 0.13 1.78 -5.10
CA VAL A 71 -1.00 1.94 -4.17
C VAL A 71 -2.30 1.67 -4.93
N THR A 72 -3.13 0.79 -4.38
CA THR A 72 -4.44 0.42 -4.94
C THR A 72 -5.54 0.86 -3.98
N SER A 73 -6.60 1.49 -4.51
CA SER A 73 -7.84 1.79 -3.79
C SER A 73 -9.07 1.41 -4.63
N LYS A 74 -10.26 1.48 -4.02
CA LYS A 74 -11.54 0.99 -4.57
C LYS A 74 -12.67 1.96 -4.21
N ILE A 75 -13.54 2.24 -5.18
CA ILE A 75 -14.80 2.97 -5.00
C ILE A 75 -15.89 2.07 -4.43
#